data_AF-A0A4U6DAC9-F1
#
_entry.id   AF-A0A4U6DAC9-F1
#
_cell.length_a   1.000
_cell.length_b   1.000
_cell.length_c   1.000
_cell.angle_alpha   90.00
_cell.angle_beta   90.00
_cell.angle_gamma   90.00
#
_symmetry.space_group_name_H-M   'P 1'
#
loop_
_entity.id
_entity.type
_entity.pdbx_description
1 polymer ?
#
loop_
_entity_poly.entity_id
_entity_poly.type
_entity_poly.pdbx_seq_one_letter_code
_entity_poly.pdbx_strand_id
1 'polypeptide(L)'
;MKQPTRTTNRLHFSDLDPLRFEDLCLNIVSRTDTFREINHFGRKGADLGVDIFAIQNLEGKEKIWFIQCKRFIRIGKADITDIVDKVAMNVALPDKLLVIVACDVSRNLHQYLKDYSSEKGISEVEIWTASVLEAKLYKDYKDLLFVYFGVRVEKKTQDNATRIKYSLRMKKRVEKELIDHEYLKKNRTPDLLSFKPYAKFITHKVFIRSVDDTSYPDSDETPDGKISPWFRTFFYDTYHNGIEFWLNVAMSTPIIMDEHGFWEPLSHDDKRRNSPKYKTFYAIQIGRIPYHHIVEILRDGDEYFSEPHLFCKFDIQEMPYEEIYYKTEGDPERKIPDWDLDKTLRTEFPDE
;
A
#
# COMPACT_ATOMS: atom_id res chain seq x y z
N MET A 1 -5.87 35.99 -1.11
CA MET A 1 -5.47 34.80 -1.91
C MET A 1 -4.89 33.77 -0.93
N LYS A 2 -5.45 32.55 -0.85
CA LYS A 2 -4.86 31.48 -0.01
C LYS A 2 -3.48 31.15 -0.56
N GLN A 3 -2.45 31.20 0.29
CA GLN A 3 -1.14 30.69 -0.07
C GLN A 3 -1.27 29.19 -0.41
N PRO A 4 -0.67 28.72 -1.53
CA PRO A 4 -0.70 27.30 -1.86
C PRO A 4 0.00 26.52 -0.74
N THR A 5 -0.73 25.63 -0.07
CA THR A 5 -0.30 24.93 1.15
C THR A 5 0.58 23.71 0.86
N ARG A 6 1.12 23.59 -0.35
CA ARG A 6 2.05 22.51 -0.72
C ARG A 6 2.95 22.99 -1.84
N THR A 7 4.15 23.41 -1.50
CA THR A 7 5.25 23.41 -2.45
C THR A 7 5.53 21.94 -2.74
N THR A 8 5.16 21.43 -3.92
CA THR A 8 5.82 20.23 -4.42
C THR A 8 7.26 20.65 -4.64
N ASN A 9 8.12 20.37 -3.65
CA ASN A 9 9.54 20.65 -3.78
C ASN A 9 10.03 20.02 -5.08
N ARG A 10 10.96 20.73 -5.73
CA ARG A 10 11.62 20.28 -6.94
C ARG A 10 12.16 18.86 -6.73
N LEU A 11 12.03 17.98 -7.72
CA LEU A 11 12.59 16.63 -7.64
C LEU A 11 14.12 16.72 -7.56
N HIS A 12 14.66 16.19 -6.47
CA HIS A 12 16.10 16.09 -6.23
C HIS A 12 16.62 14.79 -6.85
N PHE A 13 16.92 14.80 -8.15
CA PHE A 13 17.49 13.65 -8.86
C PHE A 13 18.85 13.18 -8.29
N SER A 14 19.52 14.03 -7.51
CA SER A 14 20.70 13.70 -6.72
C SER A 14 20.46 12.68 -5.59
N ASP A 15 19.20 12.47 -5.21
CA ASP A 15 18.84 11.54 -4.14
C ASP A 15 18.74 10.10 -4.67
N LEU A 16 18.63 9.94 -6.00
CA LEU A 16 18.71 8.64 -6.65
C LEU A 16 20.17 8.20 -6.76
N ASP A 17 20.44 6.94 -6.40
CA ASP A 17 21.69 6.27 -6.76
C ASP A 17 21.94 6.36 -8.29
N PRO A 18 23.21 6.48 -8.78
CA PRO A 18 23.50 6.57 -10.20
C PRO A 18 22.81 5.52 -11.08
N LEU A 19 22.79 4.26 -10.67
CA LEU A 19 22.15 3.19 -11.43
C LEU A 19 20.63 3.36 -11.44
N ARG A 20 20.05 3.85 -10.34
CA ARG A 20 18.61 4.14 -10.24
C ARG A 20 18.21 5.31 -11.13
N PHE A 21 19.07 6.30 -11.31
CA PHE A 21 18.83 7.40 -12.26
C PHE A 21 18.84 6.89 -13.71
N GLU A 22 19.77 6.01 -14.07
CA GLU A 22 19.78 5.36 -15.39
C GLU A 22 18.54 4.49 -15.61
N ASP A 23 18.14 3.69 -14.62
CA ASP A 23 16.91 2.90 -14.69
C ASP A 23 15.68 3.79 -14.90
N LEU A 24 15.60 4.95 -14.23
CA LEU A 24 14.54 5.94 -14.44
C LEU A 24 14.54 6.44 -15.89
N CYS A 25 15.72 6.79 -16.43
CA CYS A 25 15.85 7.25 -17.81
C CYS A 25 15.38 6.19 -18.81
N LEU A 26 15.79 4.92 -18.63
CA LEU A 26 15.35 3.80 -19.46
C LEU A 26 13.83 3.62 -19.39
N ASN A 27 13.23 3.70 -18.21
CA ASN A 27 11.79 3.57 -18.04
C ASN A 27 11.00 4.71 -18.70
N ILE A 28 11.55 5.93 -18.73
CA ILE A 28 10.93 7.04 -19.46
C ILE A 28 11.09 6.83 -20.97
N VAL A 29 12.32 6.57 -21.45
CA VAL A 29 12.63 6.42 -22.88
C VAL A 29 11.84 5.27 -23.50
N SER A 30 11.77 4.11 -22.85
CA SER A 30 11.01 2.95 -23.36
C SER A 30 9.52 3.22 -23.58
N ARG A 31 8.99 4.32 -23.02
CA ARG A 31 7.59 4.75 -23.14
C ARG A 31 7.41 6.00 -23.99
N THR A 32 8.48 6.58 -24.54
CA THR A 32 8.36 7.76 -25.41
C THR A 32 7.98 7.42 -26.83
N ASP A 33 8.29 6.20 -27.27
CA ASP A 33 8.06 5.77 -28.65
C ASP A 33 7.93 4.24 -28.75
N THR A 34 7.61 3.74 -29.93
CA THR A 34 7.60 2.30 -30.22
C THR A 34 8.95 1.88 -30.79
N PHE A 35 9.76 1.23 -29.97
CA PHE A 35 11.06 0.72 -30.37
C PHE A 35 10.98 -0.74 -30.81
N ARG A 36 11.63 -1.07 -31.93
CA ARG A 36 11.89 -2.45 -32.35
C ARG A 36 12.87 -3.12 -31.39
N GLU A 37 13.87 -2.37 -30.94
CA GLU A 37 14.93 -2.85 -30.05
C GLU A 37 15.31 -1.75 -29.05
N ILE A 38 15.56 -2.12 -27.81
CA ILE A 38 16.09 -1.22 -26.77
C ILE A 38 17.00 -2.00 -25.82
N ASN A 39 18.23 -1.55 -25.65
CA ASN A 39 19.26 -2.18 -24.82
C ASN A 39 19.85 -1.17 -23.83
N HIS A 40 19.99 -1.58 -22.56
CA HIS A 40 20.62 -0.78 -21.50
C HIS A 40 22.06 -1.27 -21.29
N PHE A 41 23.01 -0.53 -21.85
CA PHE A 41 24.44 -0.87 -21.79
C PHE A 41 25.14 -0.28 -20.56
N GLY A 42 24.64 0.84 -20.03
CA GLY A 42 25.24 1.62 -18.93
C GLY A 42 25.60 0.85 -17.64
N ARG A 43 25.01 -0.33 -17.39
CA ARG A 43 25.29 -1.13 -16.19
C ARG A 43 26.68 -1.75 -16.12
N LYS A 44 27.39 -1.92 -17.24
CA LYS A 44 28.71 -2.59 -17.27
C LYS A 44 29.89 -1.68 -17.62
N GLY A 45 29.66 -0.39 -17.89
CA GLY A 45 30.67 0.66 -17.81
C GLY A 45 31.68 0.74 -18.94
N ALA A 46 31.36 0.23 -20.14
CA ALA A 46 32.27 0.24 -21.29
C ALA A 46 31.59 0.69 -22.59
N ASP A 47 30.68 1.67 -22.49
CA ASP A 47 29.65 1.83 -23.53
C ASP A 47 29.90 2.98 -24.51
N LEU A 48 31.15 3.44 -24.68
CA LEU A 48 31.54 4.49 -25.64
C LEU A 48 30.55 5.67 -25.71
N GLY A 49 30.01 6.10 -24.56
CA GLY A 49 29.05 7.20 -24.51
C GLY A 49 27.58 6.84 -24.80
N VAL A 50 27.19 5.56 -24.72
CA VAL A 50 25.85 5.04 -25.03
C VAL A 50 25.31 4.24 -23.86
N ASP A 51 24.61 4.89 -22.93
CA ASP A 51 24.00 4.16 -21.81
C ASP A 51 22.80 3.33 -22.27
N ILE A 52 22.00 3.86 -23.21
CA ILE A 52 20.87 3.15 -23.81
C ILE A 52 20.97 3.26 -25.32
N PHE A 53 20.83 2.13 -26.00
CA PHE A 53 20.71 2.03 -27.45
C PHE A 53 19.29 1.66 -27.81
N ALA A 54 18.70 2.29 -28.82
CA ALA A 54 17.38 1.92 -29.29
C ALA A 54 17.24 2.04 -30.81
N ILE A 55 16.42 1.18 -31.40
CA ILE A 55 16.04 1.22 -32.81
C ILE A 55 14.54 1.52 -32.88
N GLN A 56 14.22 2.71 -33.36
CA GLN A 56 12.84 3.11 -33.65
C GLN A 56 12.46 2.63 -35.05
N ASN A 57 11.25 2.10 -35.23
CA ASN A 57 10.70 1.78 -36.54
C ASN A 57 9.59 2.78 -36.89
N LEU A 58 9.81 3.61 -37.90
CA LEU A 58 8.82 4.55 -38.41
C LEU A 58 8.59 4.27 -39.90
N GLU A 59 7.39 3.79 -40.23
CA GLU A 59 6.96 3.58 -41.63
C GLU A 59 7.95 2.74 -42.47
N GLY A 60 8.59 1.75 -41.85
CA GLY A 60 9.55 0.86 -42.52
C GLY A 60 10.97 1.41 -42.64
N LYS A 61 11.27 2.58 -42.06
CA LYS A 61 12.64 3.08 -41.87
C LYS A 61 13.06 2.90 -40.42
N GLU A 62 14.27 2.36 -40.25
CA GLU A 62 14.90 2.24 -38.94
C GLU A 62 15.65 3.52 -38.61
N LYS A 63 15.48 3.98 -37.38
CA LYS A 63 16.20 5.14 -36.85
C LYS A 63 16.93 4.72 -35.58
N ILE A 64 18.24 4.88 -35.56
CA ILE A 64 19.12 4.50 -34.47
C ILE A 64 19.24 5.65 -33.48
N TRP A 65 18.93 5.37 -32.22
CA TRP A 65 19.02 6.31 -31.12
C TRP A 65 20.14 5.89 -30.18
N PHE A 66 21.06 6.81 -29.90
CA PHE A 66 21.97 6.69 -28.76
C PHE A 66 21.49 7.63 -27.66
N ILE A 67 21.42 7.12 -26.45
CA ILE A 67 20.98 7.88 -25.29
C ILE A 67 22.07 7.83 -24.22
N GLN A 68 22.51 9.00 -23.79
CA GLN A 68 23.45 9.16 -22.69
C GLN A 68 22.75 9.81 -21.50
N CYS A 69 22.79 9.15 -20.35
CA CYS A 69 22.24 9.59 -19.09
C CYS A 69 23.37 10.05 -18.16
N LYS A 70 23.30 11.28 -17.65
CA LYS A 70 24.28 11.80 -16.68
C LYS A 70 23.61 12.44 -15.49
N ARG A 71 23.83 11.87 -14.31
CA ARG A 71 23.35 12.41 -13.02
C ARG A 71 24.19 13.58 -12.52
N PHE A 72 24.41 14.58 -13.37
CA PHE A 72 25.23 15.75 -13.05
C PHE A 72 24.47 16.76 -12.18
N ILE A 73 25.19 17.37 -11.24
CA ILE A 73 24.69 18.51 -10.47
C ILE A 73 24.76 19.80 -11.32
N ARG A 74 25.79 19.90 -12.17
CA ARG A 74 26.00 20.96 -13.17
C ARG A 74 26.69 20.37 -14.38
N ILE A 75 26.42 20.93 -15.55
CA ILE A 75 27.07 20.55 -16.81
C ILE A 75 27.67 21.80 -17.47
N GLY A 76 28.90 21.66 -17.97
CA GLY A 76 29.63 22.70 -18.69
C GLY A 76 29.91 22.32 -20.15
N LYS A 77 30.64 23.19 -20.86
CA LYS A 77 31.03 22.93 -22.25
C LYS A 77 31.93 21.70 -22.38
N ALA A 78 32.91 21.53 -21.49
CA ALA A 78 33.82 20.40 -21.52
C ALA A 78 33.10 19.05 -21.36
N ASP A 79 32.08 18.98 -20.52
CA ASP A 79 31.27 17.77 -20.34
C ASP A 79 30.46 17.44 -21.59
N ILE A 80 29.90 18.46 -22.26
CA ILE A 80 29.20 18.29 -23.54
C ILE A 80 30.16 17.78 -24.61
N THR A 81 31.36 18.36 -24.70
CA THR A 81 32.41 17.92 -25.62
C THR A 81 32.75 16.44 -25.38
N ASP A 82 33.00 16.05 -24.13
CA ASP A 82 33.32 14.66 -23.76
C ASP A 82 32.19 13.68 -24.12
N ILE A 83 30.92 14.05 -23.88
CA ILE A 83 29.77 13.23 -24.25
C ILE A 83 29.74 13.00 -25.76
N VAL A 84 29.83 14.06 -26.55
CA VAL A 84 29.74 13.98 -28.02
C VAL A 84 30.95 13.26 -28.60
N ASP A 85 32.16 13.53 -28.09
CA ASP A 85 33.38 12.87 -28.54
C ASP A 85 33.34 11.36 -28.28
N LYS A 86 32.87 10.93 -27.10
CA LYS A 86 32.68 9.49 -26.80
C LYS A 86 31.69 8.85 -27.76
N VAL A 87 30.54 9.48 -27.97
CA VAL A 87 29.54 9.01 -28.94
C VAL A 87 30.15 8.90 -30.34
N ALA A 88 30.97 9.87 -30.75
CA ALA A 88 31.63 9.88 -32.05
C ALA A 88 32.75 8.84 -32.21
N MET A 89 33.19 8.18 -31.13
CA MET A 89 34.12 7.04 -31.20
C MET A 89 33.44 5.73 -31.64
N ASN A 90 32.11 5.68 -31.67
CA ASN A 90 31.39 4.52 -32.15
C ASN A 90 31.58 4.32 -33.66
N VAL A 91 31.63 3.07 -34.11
CA VAL A 91 31.84 2.70 -35.52
C VAL A 91 30.74 3.29 -36.43
N ALA A 92 29.51 3.36 -35.91
CA ALA A 92 28.38 3.99 -36.57
C ALA A 92 27.83 5.11 -35.67
N LEU A 93 27.55 6.26 -36.28
CA LEU A 93 26.91 7.39 -35.60
C LEU A 93 25.40 7.16 -35.51
N PRO A 94 24.74 7.67 -34.45
CA PRO A 94 23.30 7.58 -34.33
C PRO A 94 22.59 8.54 -35.28
N ASP A 95 21.38 8.17 -35.71
CA ASP A 95 20.47 9.11 -36.36
C ASP A 95 19.96 10.15 -35.36
N LYS A 96 19.84 9.77 -34.07
CA LYS A 96 19.47 10.66 -32.98
C LYS A 96 20.32 10.45 -31.73
N LEU A 97 20.89 11.54 -31.21
CA LEU A 97 21.49 11.58 -29.88
C LEU A 97 20.53 12.23 -28.88
N LEU A 98 20.14 11.49 -27.83
CA LEU A 98 19.39 12.03 -26.70
C LEU A 98 20.29 12.09 -25.46
N VAL A 99 20.52 13.30 -24.94
CA VAL A 99 21.27 13.49 -23.69
C VAL A 99 20.27 13.75 -22.56
N ILE A 100 20.34 12.97 -21.48
CA ILE A 100 19.45 13.13 -20.32
C ILE A 100 20.30 13.53 -19.12
N VAL A 101 20.01 14.69 -18.52
CA VAL A 101 20.79 15.23 -17.39
C VAL A 101 19.93 15.57 -16.18
N ALA A 102 20.48 15.31 -14.99
CA ALA A 102 19.85 15.59 -13.70
C ALA A 102 19.92 17.07 -13.25
N CYS A 103 20.39 17.99 -14.11
CA CYS A 103 20.48 19.43 -13.83
C CYS A 103 19.81 20.28 -14.90
N ASP A 104 19.64 21.58 -14.63
CA ASP A 104 19.22 22.54 -15.65
C ASP A 104 20.40 22.96 -16.52
N VAL A 105 20.11 23.24 -17.78
CA VAL A 105 21.11 23.60 -18.79
C VAL A 105 20.77 24.97 -19.37
N SER A 106 21.78 25.83 -19.53
CA SER A 106 21.58 27.17 -20.09
C SER A 106 21.32 27.11 -21.60
N ARG A 107 20.60 28.08 -22.15
CA ARG A 107 20.34 28.18 -23.59
C ARG A 107 21.61 28.12 -24.44
N ASN A 108 22.70 28.74 -23.98
CA ASN A 108 23.98 28.74 -24.69
C ASN A 108 24.59 27.33 -24.76
N LEU A 109 24.45 26.54 -23.70
CA LEU A 109 24.90 25.14 -23.69
C LEU A 109 23.99 24.23 -24.53
N HIS A 110 22.68 24.48 -24.55
CA HIS A 110 21.76 23.79 -25.47
C HIS A 110 22.18 24.00 -26.94
N GLN A 111 22.50 25.25 -27.30
CA GLN A 111 22.93 25.56 -28.66
C GLN A 111 24.30 24.93 -28.96
N TYR A 112 25.24 25.03 -28.02
CA TYR A 112 26.57 24.43 -28.16
C TYR A 112 26.52 22.91 -28.39
N LEU A 113 25.67 22.18 -27.66
CA LEU A 113 25.47 20.74 -27.88
C LEU A 113 25.04 20.44 -29.32
N LYS A 114 24.10 21.22 -29.88
CA LYS A 114 23.63 21.03 -31.25
C LYS A 114 24.71 21.34 -32.28
N ASP A 115 25.39 22.48 -32.13
CA ASP A 115 26.42 22.91 -33.07
C ASP A 115 27.57 21.91 -33.10
N TYR A 116 28.08 21.53 -31.92
CA TYR A 116 29.21 20.61 -31.81
C TYR A 116 28.88 19.19 -32.28
N SER A 117 27.66 18.71 -32.02
CA SER A 117 27.24 17.40 -32.52
C SER A 117 27.09 17.37 -34.05
N SER A 118 26.61 18.48 -34.64
CA SER A 118 26.53 18.65 -36.09
C SER A 118 27.92 18.65 -36.74
N GLU A 119 28.89 19.33 -36.12
CA GLU A 119 30.31 19.29 -36.54
C GLU A 119 30.89 17.86 -36.54
N LYS A 120 30.37 17.00 -35.66
CA LYS A 120 30.75 15.58 -35.54
C LYS A 120 29.90 14.62 -36.39
N GLY A 121 28.97 15.15 -37.19
CA GLY A 121 28.14 14.38 -38.13
C GLY A 121 26.83 13.85 -37.55
N ILE A 122 26.42 14.27 -36.35
CA ILE A 122 25.15 13.85 -35.71
C ILE A 122 24.10 14.93 -35.98
N SER A 123 23.10 14.60 -36.80
CA SER A 123 22.14 15.58 -37.33
C SER A 123 20.98 15.89 -36.38
N GLU A 124 20.50 14.92 -35.59
CA GLU A 124 19.41 15.12 -34.65
C GLU A 124 19.89 14.96 -33.21
N VAL A 125 19.79 16.05 -32.44
CA VAL A 125 20.19 16.07 -31.03
C VAL A 125 19.12 16.70 -30.16
N GLU A 126 18.81 16.00 -29.06
CA GLU A 126 17.88 16.42 -28.04
C GLU A 126 18.52 16.33 -26.66
N ILE A 127 18.12 17.21 -25.74
CA ILE A 127 18.55 17.15 -24.34
C ILE A 127 17.36 17.30 -23.41
N TRP A 128 17.20 16.37 -22.46
CA TRP A 128 16.25 16.46 -21.37
C TRP A 128 16.97 16.91 -20.10
N THR A 129 16.58 18.08 -19.61
CA THR A 129 17.08 18.65 -18.36
C THR A 129 16.26 18.16 -17.17
N ALA A 130 16.73 18.45 -15.96
CA ALA A 130 15.99 18.17 -14.72
C ALA A 130 14.55 18.69 -14.76
N SER A 131 14.35 19.91 -15.25
CA SER A 131 13.03 20.54 -15.38
C SER A 131 12.13 19.80 -16.41
N VAL A 132 12.69 19.33 -17.52
CA VAL A 132 11.95 18.53 -18.51
C VAL A 132 11.58 17.16 -17.95
N LEU A 133 12.51 16.49 -17.27
CA LEU A 133 12.26 15.21 -16.60
C LEU A 133 11.18 15.33 -15.54
N GLU A 134 11.25 16.37 -14.70
CA GLU A 134 10.24 16.65 -13.69
C GLU A 134 8.86 16.86 -14.33
N ALA A 135 8.77 17.70 -15.36
CA ALA A 135 7.51 17.95 -16.05
C ALA A 135 6.92 16.65 -16.65
N LYS A 136 7.76 15.82 -17.27
CA LYS A 136 7.37 14.50 -17.80
C LYS A 136 6.86 13.57 -16.68
N LEU A 137 7.55 13.51 -15.54
CA LEU A 137 7.18 12.65 -14.42
C LEU A 137 5.84 13.04 -13.79
N TYR A 138 5.60 14.34 -13.59
CA TYR A 138 4.32 14.81 -13.04
C TYR A 138 3.15 14.64 -14.01
N LYS A 139 3.39 14.81 -15.31
CA LYS A 139 2.33 14.80 -16.33
C LYS A 139 2.02 13.40 -16.84
N ASP A 140 3.03 12.67 -17.30
CA ASP A 140 2.88 11.49 -18.15
C ASP A 140 3.35 10.19 -17.45
N TYR A 141 4.21 10.28 -16.43
CA TYR A 141 4.83 9.12 -15.77
C TYR A 141 4.64 9.09 -14.24
N LYS A 142 3.39 9.23 -13.78
CA LYS A 142 3.04 9.32 -12.35
C LYS A 142 3.39 8.05 -11.55
N ASP A 143 3.36 6.89 -12.20
CA ASP A 143 3.80 5.62 -11.60
C ASP A 143 5.32 5.64 -11.33
N LEU A 144 6.12 6.12 -12.28
CA LEU A 144 7.57 6.29 -12.10
C LEU A 144 7.88 7.34 -11.03
N LEU A 145 7.10 8.43 -10.99
CA LEU A 145 7.20 9.43 -9.94
C LEU A 145 7.00 8.82 -8.53
N PHE A 146 6.08 7.85 -8.40
CA PHE A 146 5.91 7.10 -7.15
C PHE A 146 7.05 6.10 -6.91
N VAL A 147 7.45 5.31 -7.91
CA VAL A 147 8.49 4.27 -7.78
C VAL A 147 9.86 4.84 -7.42
N TYR A 148 10.23 5.99 -8.00
CA TYR A 148 11.56 6.57 -7.83
C TYR A 148 11.61 7.64 -6.75
N PHE A 149 10.53 8.38 -6.50
CA PHE A 149 10.54 9.51 -5.55
C PHE A 149 9.50 9.37 -4.42
N GLY A 150 8.70 8.31 -4.39
CA GLY A 150 7.63 8.13 -3.39
C GLY A 150 6.49 9.14 -3.52
N VAL A 151 6.47 9.96 -4.57
CA VAL A 151 5.49 11.04 -4.73
C VAL A 151 4.22 10.52 -5.42
N ARG A 152 3.09 10.58 -4.70
CA ARG A 152 1.76 10.32 -5.26
C ARG A 152 1.05 11.64 -5.57
N VAL A 153 0.74 11.86 -6.85
CA VAL A 153 0.09 13.09 -7.33
C VAL A 153 -1.44 13.02 -7.19
N GLU A 154 -2.02 11.83 -7.27
CA GLU A 154 -3.47 11.67 -7.28
C GLU A 154 -4.05 11.45 -5.87
N LYS A 155 -4.96 12.34 -5.45
CA LYS A 155 -5.94 12.03 -4.41
C LYS A 155 -6.99 11.11 -5.03
N LYS A 156 -7.05 9.87 -4.55
CA LYS A 156 -7.97 8.81 -4.96
C LYS A 156 -9.44 9.08 -4.58
N THR A 157 -10.01 10.23 -4.98
CA THR A 157 -11.42 10.56 -4.72
C THR A 157 -12.37 9.57 -5.41
N GLN A 158 -12.00 9.08 -6.61
CA GLN A 158 -12.78 8.05 -7.33
C GLN A 158 -12.72 6.67 -6.63
N ASP A 159 -11.56 6.25 -6.14
CA ASP A 159 -11.46 5.01 -5.35
C ASP A 159 -12.20 5.14 -4.02
N ASN A 160 -12.18 6.32 -3.38
CA ASN A 160 -12.96 6.59 -2.18
C ASN A 160 -14.47 6.54 -2.45
N ALA A 161 -14.95 7.12 -3.54
CA ALA A 161 -16.37 7.06 -3.90
C ALA A 161 -16.81 5.61 -4.20
N THR A 162 -15.97 4.84 -4.90
CA THR A 162 -16.22 3.42 -5.19
C THR A 162 -16.23 2.60 -3.91
N ARG A 163 -15.26 2.82 -3.02
CA ARG A 163 -15.17 2.20 -1.68
C ARG A 163 -16.42 2.50 -0.85
N ILE A 164 -16.86 3.75 -0.78
CA ILE A 164 -18.07 4.15 -0.05
C ILE A 164 -19.32 3.47 -0.62
N LYS A 165 -19.50 3.47 -1.96
CA LYS A 165 -20.62 2.78 -2.60
C LYS A 165 -20.61 1.28 -2.28
N TYR A 166 -19.44 0.67 -2.31
CA TYR A 166 -19.26 -0.73 -1.97
C TYR A 166 -19.61 -0.99 -0.49
N SER A 167 -19.04 -0.24 0.45
CA SER A 167 -19.35 -0.33 1.89
C SER A 167 -20.85 -0.23 2.16
N LEU A 168 -21.55 0.74 1.53
CA LEU A 168 -22.99 0.93 1.72
C LEU A 168 -23.82 -0.25 1.18
N ARG A 169 -23.40 -0.86 0.07
CA ARG A 169 -24.06 -2.07 -0.45
C ARG A 169 -23.84 -3.25 0.47
N MET A 170 -22.60 -3.47 0.91
CA MET A 170 -22.29 -4.59 1.80
C MET A 170 -22.97 -4.42 3.17
N LYS A 171 -23.01 -3.21 3.73
CA LYS A 171 -23.81 -2.90 4.93
C LYS A 171 -25.27 -3.32 4.78
N LYS A 172 -25.91 -3.00 3.65
CA LYS A 172 -27.30 -3.41 3.38
C LYS A 172 -27.46 -4.93 3.29
N ARG A 173 -26.47 -5.63 2.74
CA ARG A 173 -26.46 -7.10 2.67
C ARG A 173 -26.31 -7.73 4.05
N VAL A 174 -25.35 -7.26 4.86
CA VAL A 174 -25.18 -7.68 6.26
C VAL A 174 -26.48 -7.50 7.04
N GLU A 175 -27.11 -6.32 6.94
CA GLU A 175 -28.39 -6.06 7.59
C GLU A 175 -29.47 -7.04 7.14
N LYS A 176 -29.53 -7.39 5.86
CA LYS A 176 -30.56 -8.28 5.32
C LYS A 176 -30.31 -9.76 5.64
N GLU A 177 -29.06 -10.20 5.53
CA GLU A 177 -28.69 -11.61 5.47
C GLU A 177 -28.22 -12.14 6.83
N LEU A 178 -27.56 -11.30 7.65
CA LEU A 178 -26.91 -11.71 8.89
C LEU A 178 -27.62 -11.23 10.16
N ILE A 179 -28.56 -10.28 10.07
CA ILE A 179 -29.33 -9.78 11.22
C ILE A 179 -30.69 -10.50 11.30
N ASP A 180 -31.02 -11.02 12.48
CA ASP A 180 -32.31 -11.65 12.77
C ASP A 180 -33.36 -10.60 13.14
N HIS A 181 -34.02 -10.08 12.10
CA HIS A 181 -35.11 -9.11 12.25
C HIS A 181 -36.30 -9.65 13.04
N GLU A 182 -36.57 -10.96 12.99
CA GLU A 182 -37.68 -11.56 13.72
C GLU A 182 -37.37 -11.64 15.21
N TYR A 183 -36.14 -12.01 15.57
CA TYR A 183 -35.65 -11.94 16.94
C TYR A 183 -35.73 -10.51 17.50
N LEU A 184 -35.26 -9.52 16.75
CA LEU A 184 -35.32 -8.11 17.18
C LEU A 184 -36.75 -7.60 17.34
N LYS A 185 -37.68 -7.99 16.46
CA LYS A 185 -39.10 -7.63 16.58
C LYS A 185 -39.76 -8.22 17.83
N LYS A 186 -39.39 -9.44 18.21
CA LYS A 186 -39.93 -10.14 19.39
C LYS A 186 -39.31 -9.64 20.69
N ASN A 187 -38.03 -9.26 20.67
CA ASN A 187 -37.25 -8.85 21.83
C ASN A 187 -36.98 -7.34 21.86
N ARG A 188 -38.04 -6.53 21.82
CA ARG A 188 -37.96 -5.04 21.88
C ARG A 188 -37.67 -4.52 23.28
N THR A 189 -36.62 -5.01 23.91
CA THR A 189 -36.08 -4.46 25.14
C THR A 189 -34.98 -3.46 24.79
N PRO A 190 -35.13 -2.16 25.12
CA PRO A 190 -34.19 -1.12 24.72
C PRO A 190 -32.73 -1.42 25.11
N ASP A 191 -32.54 -2.15 26.21
CA ASP A 191 -31.23 -2.35 26.81
C ASP A 191 -30.56 -3.67 26.39
N LEU A 192 -31.27 -4.59 25.72
CA LEU A 192 -30.75 -5.94 25.44
C LEU A 192 -29.48 -5.89 24.59
N LEU A 193 -29.48 -5.06 23.55
CA LEU A 193 -28.32 -4.92 22.67
C LEU A 193 -27.16 -4.17 23.32
N SER A 194 -27.42 -3.42 24.40
CA SER A 194 -26.37 -2.77 25.19
C SER A 194 -25.53 -3.79 25.99
N PHE A 195 -26.10 -4.95 26.33
CA PHE A 195 -25.43 -6.00 27.09
C PHE A 195 -25.12 -7.26 26.26
N LYS A 196 -25.86 -7.47 25.16
CA LYS A 196 -25.73 -8.62 24.26
C LYS A 196 -25.83 -8.16 22.80
N PRO A 197 -24.87 -7.34 22.32
CA PRO A 197 -24.92 -6.81 20.95
C PRO A 197 -24.97 -7.92 19.90
N TYR A 198 -24.32 -9.04 20.17
CA TYR A 198 -24.25 -10.21 19.29
C TYR A 198 -25.59 -10.92 19.10
N ALA A 199 -26.56 -10.70 20.00
CA ALA A 199 -27.85 -11.40 19.96
C ALA A 199 -28.72 -11.02 18.75
N LYS A 200 -28.37 -9.94 18.04
CA LYS A 200 -29.06 -9.53 16.82
C LYS A 200 -28.69 -10.36 15.59
N PHE A 201 -27.59 -11.11 15.62
CA PHE A 201 -27.16 -11.90 14.46
C PHE A 201 -27.93 -13.22 14.38
N ILE A 202 -28.09 -13.76 13.16
CA ILE A 202 -28.78 -15.04 12.90
C ILE A 202 -28.09 -16.25 13.55
N THR A 203 -26.82 -16.11 13.91
CA THR A 203 -26.00 -17.08 14.64
C THR A 203 -24.87 -16.34 15.34
N HIS A 204 -24.25 -16.98 16.32
CA HIS A 204 -23.08 -16.43 17.02
C HIS A 204 -21.77 -16.68 16.26
N LYS A 205 -21.67 -17.79 15.53
CA LYS A 205 -20.43 -18.26 14.89
C LYS A 205 -20.37 -17.86 13.43
N VAL A 206 -19.16 -17.62 12.94
CA VAL A 206 -18.91 -17.24 11.55
C VAL A 206 -17.50 -17.65 11.13
N PHE A 207 -17.34 -18.07 9.89
CA PHE A 207 -16.03 -18.28 9.29
C PHE A 207 -15.59 -17.03 8.54
N ILE A 208 -14.36 -16.61 8.78
CA ILE A 208 -13.67 -15.58 7.99
C ILE A 208 -12.72 -16.29 7.06
N ARG A 209 -12.82 -16.02 5.76
CA ARG A 209 -11.98 -16.62 4.71
C ARG A 209 -11.32 -15.52 3.91
N SER A 210 -10.04 -15.66 3.60
CA SER A 210 -9.37 -14.81 2.63
C SER A 210 -9.95 -15.07 1.24
N VAL A 211 -10.09 -14.02 0.42
CA VAL A 211 -10.42 -14.20 -1.00
C VAL A 211 -9.29 -14.85 -1.80
N ASP A 212 -8.08 -14.84 -1.25
CA ASP A 212 -6.90 -15.46 -1.83
C ASP A 212 -6.64 -16.87 -1.24
N ASP A 213 -7.54 -17.37 -0.37
CA ASP A 213 -7.44 -18.69 0.24
C ASP A 213 -7.66 -19.82 -0.78
N THR A 214 -6.71 -20.74 -0.85
CA THR A 214 -6.80 -21.99 -1.63
C THR A 214 -6.65 -23.24 -0.76
N SER A 215 -6.55 -23.09 0.56
CA SER A 215 -6.24 -24.17 1.51
C SER A 215 -7.49 -24.83 2.09
N TYR A 216 -8.58 -24.06 2.29
CA TYR A 216 -9.83 -24.61 2.81
C TYR A 216 -10.38 -25.74 1.93
N PRO A 217 -10.91 -26.83 2.53
CA PRO A 217 -11.20 -27.01 3.96
C PRO A 217 -10.02 -27.58 4.77
N ASP A 218 -8.86 -27.79 4.14
CA ASP A 218 -7.73 -28.47 4.75
C ASP A 218 -7.05 -27.58 5.80
N SER A 219 -6.52 -28.22 6.84
CA SER A 219 -5.78 -27.54 7.91
C SER A 219 -4.30 -27.46 7.55
N ASP A 220 -3.86 -26.33 6.99
CA ASP A 220 -2.44 -26.03 6.93
C ASP A 220 -1.94 -25.55 8.30
N GLU A 221 -0.74 -26.00 8.69
CA GLU A 221 -0.02 -25.38 9.81
C GLU A 221 0.28 -23.92 9.44
N THR A 222 -0.37 -22.99 10.12
CA THR A 222 -0.08 -21.56 9.95
C THR A 222 1.33 -21.26 10.46
N PRO A 223 2.20 -20.64 9.64
CA PRO A 223 3.52 -20.23 10.11
C PRO A 223 3.43 -19.33 11.34
N ASP A 224 4.40 -19.47 12.25
CA ASP A 224 4.47 -18.66 13.47
C ASP A 224 4.34 -17.16 13.17
N GLY A 225 3.43 -16.50 13.88
CA GLY A 225 3.18 -15.06 13.74
C GLY A 225 2.27 -14.68 12.56
N LYS A 226 1.73 -15.63 11.79
CA LYS A 226 0.73 -15.37 10.74
C LYS A 226 -0.66 -15.86 11.15
N ILE A 227 -1.69 -15.14 10.69
CA ILE A 227 -3.08 -15.60 10.84
C ILE A 227 -3.41 -16.62 9.74
N SER A 228 -4.27 -17.59 10.07
CA SER A 228 -4.79 -18.53 9.09
C SER A 228 -5.54 -17.81 7.96
N PRO A 229 -5.40 -18.26 6.69
CA PRO A 229 -6.19 -17.73 5.58
C PRO A 229 -7.70 -18.01 5.77
N TRP A 230 -8.07 -18.95 6.62
CA TRP A 230 -9.45 -19.13 7.06
C TRP A 230 -9.54 -19.54 8.54
N PHE A 231 -10.51 -19.00 9.27
CA PHE A 231 -10.69 -19.32 10.69
C PHE A 231 -12.13 -19.08 11.14
N ARG A 232 -12.53 -19.78 12.21
CA ARG A 232 -13.81 -19.56 12.88
C ARG A 232 -13.66 -18.50 13.96
N THR A 233 -14.62 -17.59 14.02
CA THR A 233 -14.75 -16.56 15.07
C THR A 233 -16.23 -16.35 15.41
N PHE A 234 -16.54 -15.32 16.19
CA PHE A 234 -17.88 -15.02 16.64
C PHE A 234 -18.27 -13.59 16.32
N PHE A 235 -19.51 -13.37 15.89
CA PHE A 235 -20.06 -12.02 15.76
C PHE A 235 -20.12 -11.36 17.14
N TYR A 236 -19.77 -10.08 17.20
CA TYR A 236 -19.92 -9.26 18.40
C TYR A 236 -20.93 -8.13 18.18
N ASP A 237 -20.67 -7.21 17.25
CA ASP A 237 -21.57 -6.09 16.95
C ASP A 237 -21.38 -5.59 15.50
N THR A 238 -22.11 -4.55 15.12
CA THR A 238 -21.86 -3.77 13.91
C THR A 238 -21.46 -2.35 14.31
N TYR A 239 -20.50 -1.76 13.61
CA TYR A 239 -20.13 -0.36 13.80
C TYR A 239 -20.34 0.43 12.51
N HIS A 240 -20.04 1.73 12.55
CA HIS A 240 -20.34 2.65 11.45
C HIS A 240 -19.72 2.23 10.10
N ASN A 241 -18.56 1.55 10.12
CA ASN A 241 -17.81 1.15 8.93
C ASN A 241 -17.74 -0.37 8.69
N GLY A 242 -18.30 -1.22 9.55
CA GLY A 242 -18.18 -2.67 9.38
C GLY A 242 -18.84 -3.53 10.47
N ILE A 243 -18.28 -4.72 10.66
CA ILE A 243 -18.68 -5.72 11.66
C ILE A 243 -17.55 -5.90 12.68
N GLU A 244 -17.91 -6.08 13.94
CA GLU A 244 -17.04 -6.44 15.05
C GLU A 244 -17.15 -7.94 15.34
N PHE A 245 -16.00 -8.58 15.56
CA PHE A 245 -15.88 -10.00 15.85
C PHE A 245 -15.14 -10.22 17.15
N TRP A 246 -15.63 -11.15 17.96
CA TRP A 246 -14.97 -11.57 19.21
C TRP A 246 -13.96 -12.68 18.90
N LEU A 247 -12.68 -12.33 18.94
CA LEU A 247 -11.57 -13.16 18.44
C LEU A 247 -11.13 -14.26 19.40
N ASN A 248 -11.30 -14.04 20.70
CA ASN A 248 -10.73 -14.88 21.77
C ASN A 248 -11.81 -15.54 22.66
N VAL A 249 -13.01 -15.83 22.13
CA VAL A 249 -14.13 -16.42 22.92
C VAL A 249 -13.72 -17.66 23.73
N ALA A 250 -12.80 -18.48 23.20
CA ALA A 250 -12.38 -19.70 23.88
C ALA A 250 -11.33 -19.48 25.00
N MET A 251 -10.61 -18.36 24.99
CA MET A 251 -9.44 -18.11 25.83
C MET A 251 -9.32 -16.61 26.11
N SER A 252 -10.29 -16.03 26.82
CA SER A 252 -10.34 -14.60 27.16
C SER A 252 -8.95 -14.05 27.52
N THR A 253 -8.61 -12.84 27.07
CA THR A 253 -7.24 -12.32 27.20
C THR A 253 -7.01 -11.79 28.61
N PRO A 254 -6.05 -12.31 29.39
CA PRO A 254 -5.71 -11.71 30.67
C PRO A 254 -5.11 -10.32 30.46
N ILE A 255 -5.56 -9.36 31.24
CA ILE A 255 -5.06 -7.99 31.31
C ILE A 255 -4.48 -7.76 32.71
N ILE A 256 -3.32 -7.10 32.77
CA ILE A 256 -2.84 -6.44 33.99
C ILE A 256 -2.99 -4.94 33.84
N MET A 257 -3.32 -4.26 34.95
CA MET A 257 -3.49 -2.81 35.01
C MET A 257 -2.86 -2.25 36.28
N ASP A 258 -2.09 -1.17 36.15
CA ASP A 258 -1.51 -0.48 37.30
C ASP A 258 -2.50 0.48 37.98
N GLU A 259 -2.07 1.11 39.08
CA GLU A 259 -2.89 2.06 39.83
C GLU A 259 -3.21 3.36 39.08
N HIS A 260 -2.46 3.66 38.02
CA HIS A 260 -2.65 4.84 37.17
C HIS A 260 -3.54 4.55 35.95
N GLY A 261 -3.97 3.29 35.78
CA GLY A 261 -4.84 2.85 34.69
C GLY A 261 -4.11 2.45 33.41
N PHE A 262 -2.77 2.42 33.42
CA PHE A 262 -2.02 1.82 32.30
C PHE A 262 -2.21 0.32 32.31
N TRP A 263 -2.34 -0.27 31.13
CA TRP A 263 -2.70 -1.68 31.01
C TRP A 263 -1.98 -2.39 29.86
N GLU A 264 -1.85 -3.71 29.99
CA GLU A 264 -1.17 -4.58 29.04
C GLU A 264 -1.93 -5.92 28.93
N PRO A 265 -2.20 -6.43 27.70
CA PRO A 265 -2.66 -7.78 27.50
C PRO A 265 -1.51 -8.77 27.60
N LEU A 266 -1.72 -9.88 28.33
CA LEU A 266 -0.70 -10.89 28.58
C LEU A 266 -1.01 -12.22 27.89
N SER A 267 0.03 -13.04 27.75
CA SER A 267 -0.15 -14.47 27.51
C SER A 267 -0.76 -15.13 28.75
N HIS A 268 -1.41 -16.28 28.57
CA HIS A 268 -2.00 -17.02 29.69
C HIS A 268 -0.94 -17.50 30.69
N ASP A 269 0.28 -17.79 30.24
CA ASP A 269 1.34 -18.34 31.11
C ASP A 269 2.19 -17.26 31.79
N ASP A 270 1.87 -15.98 31.57
CA ASP A 270 2.61 -14.87 32.16
C ASP A 270 2.41 -14.81 33.68
N LYS A 271 3.52 -14.86 34.43
CA LYS A 271 3.53 -14.88 35.90
C LYS A 271 3.08 -13.56 36.51
N ARG A 272 3.23 -12.45 35.81
CA ARG A 272 2.85 -11.09 36.29
C ARG A 272 1.37 -10.98 36.60
N ARG A 273 0.53 -11.87 36.05
CA ARG A 273 -0.89 -12.04 36.38
C ARG A 273 -1.16 -12.26 37.87
N ASN A 274 -0.21 -12.84 38.61
CA ASN A 274 -0.31 -13.13 40.04
C ASN A 274 0.36 -12.07 40.92
N SER A 275 0.96 -11.04 40.32
CA SER A 275 1.63 -9.98 41.07
C SER A 275 0.60 -9.08 41.77
N PRO A 276 0.73 -8.83 43.08
CA PRO A 276 -0.20 -7.96 43.82
C PRO A 276 -0.09 -6.48 43.41
N LYS A 277 0.93 -6.13 42.61
CA LYS A 277 1.16 -4.78 42.07
C LYS A 277 0.10 -4.38 41.04
N TYR A 278 -0.48 -5.36 40.35
CA TYR A 278 -1.41 -5.12 39.26
C TYR A 278 -2.81 -5.62 39.59
N LYS A 279 -3.81 -4.91 39.10
CA LYS A 279 -5.16 -5.45 38.98
C LYS A 279 -5.23 -6.37 37.76
N THR A 280 -5.58 -7.62 37.98
CA THR A 280 -5.74 -8.62 36.90
C THR A 280 -7.21 -8.87 36.60
N PHE A 281 -7.59 -8.89 35.33
CA PHE A 281 -8.93 -9.25 34.87
C PHE A 281 -8.88 -9.82 33.43
N TYR A 282 -9.99 -10.34 32.93
CA TYR A 282 -10.07 -10.84 31.56
C TYR A 282 -10.75 -9.82 30.64
N ALA A 283 -10.25 -9.73 29.41
CA ALA A 283 -10.78 -8.88 28.37
C ALA A 283 -11.19 -9.68 27.13
N ILE A 284 -12.25 -9.18 26.52
CA ILE A 284 -12.72 -9.54 25.19
C ILE A 284 -11.81 -8.86 24.18
N GLN A 285 -11.29 -9.63 23.22
CA GLN A 285 -10.53 -9.09 22.09
C GLN A 285 -11.47 -8.96 20.89
N ILE A 286 -11.64 -7.73 20.40
CA ILE A 286 -12.53 -7.41 19.29
C ILE A 286 -11.72 -7.05 18.05
N GLY A 287 -12.00 -7.71 16.92
CA GLY A 287 -11.51 -7.34 15.60
C GLY A 287 -12.57 -6.65 14.76
N ARG A 288 -12.24 -5.53 14.12
CA ARG A 288 -13.12 -4.78 13.21
C ARG A 288 -12.78 -5.08 11.76
N ILE A 289 -13.71 -5.66 11.00
CA ILE A 289 -13.57 -5.83 9.56
C ILE A 289 -14.49 -4.82 8.86
N PRO A 290 -13.95 -3.90 8.03
CA PRO A 290 -14.77 -2.91 7.35
C PRO A 290 -15.61 -3.54 6.25
N TYR A 291 -16.78 -2.96 5.97
CA TYR A 291 -17.69 -3.44 4.94
C TYR A 291 -17.06 -3.51 3.54
N HIS A 292 -16.05 -2.69 3.25
CA HIS A 292 -15.33 -2.76 1.96
C HIS A 292 -14.28 -3.86 1.87
N HIS A 293 -13.99 -4.55 2.98
CA HIS A 293 -13.12 -5.73 2.99
C HIS A 293 -13.89 -7.02 2.90
N ILE A 294 -15.16 -7.04 3.31
CA ILE A 294 -16.06 -8.18 3.06
C ILE A 294 -16.44 -8.16 1.58
N VAL A 295 -16.03 -9.17 0.84
CA VAL A 295 -16.24 -9.33 -0.60
C VAL A 295 -17.56 -10.03 -0.91
N GLU A 296 -17.86 -11.11 -0.18
CA GLU A 296 -19.04 -11.95 -0.38
C GLU A 296 -19.46 -12.61 0.94
N ILE A 297 -20.76 -12.93 1.05
CA ILE A 297 -21.39 -13.61 2.18
C ILE A 297 -22.01 -14.91 1.67
N LEU A 298 -21.53 -16.04 2.18
CA LEU A 298 -22.22 -17.32 2.06
C LEU A 298 -23.01 -17.56 3.34
N ARG A 299 -24.28 -17.18 3.32
CA ARG A 299 -25.13 -17.11 4.51
C ARG A 299 -25.39 -18.47 5.15
N ASP A 300 -25.71 -19.48 4.35
CA ASP A 300 -26.24 -20.76 4.83
C ASP A 300 -25.14 -21.82 5.02
N GLY A 301 -23.87 -21.42 4.94
CA GLY A 301 -22.73 -22.32 5.00
C GLY A 301 -22.48 -23.10 3.71
N ASP A 302 -21.67 -24.14 3.82
CA ASP A 302 -21.29 -25.04 2.73
C ASP A 302 -21.34 -26.52 3.20
N GLU A 303 -20.75 -27.43 2.43
CA GLU A 303 -20.74 -28.86 2.74
C GLU A 303 -19.91 -29.26 3.98
N TYR A 304 -19.02 -28.39 4.46
CA TYR A 304 -18.17 -28.66 5.63
C TYR A 304 -18.72 -27.99 6.90
N PHE A 305 -19.19 -26.75 6.79
CA PHE A 305 -19.71 -25.99 7.92
C PHE A 305 -21.03 -25.28 7.58
N SER A 306 -22.03 -25.47 8.44
CA SER A 306 -23.35 -24.84 8.31
C SER A 306 -23.37 -23.35 8.71
N GLU A 307 -22.31 -22.87 9.36
CA GLU A 307 -22.17 -21.48 9.76
C GLU A 307 -21.91 -20.56 8.56
N PRO A 308 -22.32 -19.29 8.62
CA PRO A 308 -22.03 -18.32 7.57
C PRO A 308 -20.52 -18.17 7.33
N HIS A 309 -20.15 -17.96 6.06
CA HIS A 309 -18.79 -17.60 5.66
C HIS A 309 -18.75 -16.17 5.12
N LEU A 310 -17.76 -15.40 5.57
CA LEU A 310 -17.43 -14.09 5.03
C LEU A 310 -16.11 -14.20 4.27
N PHE A 311 -16.16 -13.97 2.96
CA PHE A 311 -14.97 -13.85 2.14
C PHE A 311 -14.44 -12.42 2.25
N CYS A 312 -13.21 -12.26 2.72
CA CYS A 312 -12.63 -10.99 3.13
C CYS A 312 -11.29 -10.77 2.45
N LYS A 313 -10.91 -9.50 2.28
CA LYS A 313 -9.55 -9.09 1.90
C LYS A 313 -8.63 -9.09 3.12
N PHE A 314 -7.44 -9.65 2.97
CA PHE A 314 -6.39 -9.71 3.99
C PHE A 314 -5.24 -8.76 3.63
N ASP A 315 -5.56 -7.53 3.21
CA ASP A 315 -4.60 -6.54 2.71
C ASP A 315 -4.15 -5.51 3.77
N ILE A 316 -4.57 -5.67 5.04
CA ILE A 316 -4.10 -4.87 6.17
C ILE A 316 -3.12 -5.70 6.99
N GLN A 317 -1.82 -5.55 6.72
CA GLN A 317 -0.78 -6.32 7.42
C GLN A 317 -1.03 -7.84 7.37
N GLU A 318 -1.47 -8.35 6.22
CA GLU A 318 -1.88 -9.76 6.03
C GLU A 318 -3.09 -10.21 6.90
N MET A 319 -3.88 -9.26 7.40
CA MET A 319 -5.08 -9.49 8.21
C MET A 319 -6.30 -8.77 7.62
N PRO A 320 -7.53 -9.18 7.97
CA PRO A 320 -8.74 -8.50 7.53
C PRO A 320 -9.13 -7.30 8.42
N TYR A 321 -8.45 -7.11 9.55
CA TYR A 321 -8.86 -6.16 10.59
C TYR A 321 -8.30 -4.76 10.35
N GLU A 322 -9.17 -3.74 10.32
CA GLU A 322 -8.72 -2.34 10.35
C GLU A 322 -8.35 -1.89 11.77
N GLU A 323 -8.85 -2.60 12.78
CA GLU A 323 -8.54 -2.37 14.18
C GLU A 323 -8.75 -3.64 15.00
N ILE A 324 -7.86 -3.86 15.97
CA ILE A 324 -8.07 -4.79 17.08
C ILE A 324 -7.99 -3.99 18.38
N TYR A 325 -8.99 -4.17 19.25
CA TYR A 325 -9.09 -3.49 20.53
C TYR A 325 -9.67 -4.42 21.60
N TYR A 326 -9.68 -3.96 22.85
CA TYR A 326 -10.04 -4.78 24.00
C TYR A 326 -11.17 -4.14 24.80
N LYS A 327 -12.05 -4.98 25.34
CA LYS A 327 -13.13 -4.58 26.25
C LYS A 327 -13.12 -5.42 27.52
N THR A 328 -13.57 -4.86 28.63
CA THR A 328 -13.95 -5.67 29.79
C THR A 328 -15.17 -6.52 29.45
N GLU A 329 -15.23 -7.73 29.96
CA GLU A 329 -16.46 -8.53 29.94
C GLU A 329 -17.43 -7.98 30.99
N GLY A 330 -18.57 -7.46 30.55
CA GLY A 330 -19.64 -6.98 31.41
C GLY A 330 -20.40 -8.13 32.09
N ASP A 331 -21.46 -7.77 32.81
CA ASP A 331 -22.37 -8.72 33.46
C ASP A 331 -23.82 -8.36 33.06
N PRO A 332 -24.36 -9.03 32.02
CA PRO A 332 -25.71 -8.76 31.55
C PRO A 332 -26.79 -9.01 32.60
N GLU A 333 -26.60 -9.93 33.54
CA GLU A 333 -27.56 -10.21 34.62
C GLU A 333 -27.60 -9.06 35.63
N ARG A 334 -26.44 -8.47 35.89
CA ARG A 334 -26.29 -7.29 36.75
C ARG A 334 -26.40 -5.95 36.02
N LYS A 335 -26.70 -5.96 34.72
CA LYS A 335 -26.76 -4.76 33.86
C LYS A 335 -25.46 -3.95 33.84
N ILE A 336 -24.32 -4.63 33.88
CA ILE A 336 -23.00 -4.03 33.72
C ILE A 336 -22.61 -4.20 32.25
N PRO A 337 -22.44 -3.11 31.48
CA PRO A 337 -22.07 -3.20 30.07
C PRO A 337 -20.58 -3.55 29.91
N ASP A 338 -20.24 -4.04 28.72
CA ASP A 338 -18.85 -4.11 28.30
C ASP A 338 -18.26 -2.70 28.20
N TRP A 339 -16.99 -2.53 28.60
CA TRP A 339 -16.32 -1.24 28.61
C TRP A 339 -15.03 -1.28 27.79
N ASP A 340 -14.86 -0.31 26.90
CA ASP A 340 -13.67 -0.21 26.05
C ASP A 340 -12.45 0.17 26.89
N LEU A 341 -11.35 -0.59 26.74
CA LEU A 341 -10.07 -0.22 27.34
C LEU A 341 -9.44 0.92 26.51
N ASP A 342 -9.05 2.01 27.19
CA ASP A 342 -8.45 3.16 26.54
C ASP A 342 -7.10 2.78 25.92
N LYS A 343 -7.06 2.73 24.59
CA LYS A 343 -5.87 2.38 23.81
C LYS A 343 -4.69 3.33 24.06
N THR A 344 -4.93 4.57 24.48
CA THR A 344 -3.86 5.53 24.80
C THR A 344 -3.13 5.22 26.10
N LEU A 345 -3.75 4.42 26.98
CA LEU A 345 -3.19 3.92 28.23
C LEU A 345 -2.57 2.52 28.09
N ARG A 346 -2.55 1.96 26.87
CA ARG A 346 -1.87 0.68 26.63
C ARG A 346 -0.36 0.88 26.73
N THR A 347 0.31 0.04 27.52
CA THR A 347 1.77 0.06 27.72
C THR A 347 2.34 -1.35 27.67
N GLU A 348 3.68 -1.45 27.67
CA GLU A 348 4.43 -2.66 28.00
C GLU A 348 5.08 -2.44 29.37
N PHE A 349 4.69 -3.25 30.36
CA PHE A 349 5.36 -3.29 31.64
C PHE A 349 6.65 -4.10 31.52
N PRO A 350 7.69 -3.78 32.31
CA PRO A 350 8.92 -4.56 32.32
C PRO A 350 8.64 -6.01 32.70
N ASP A 351 9.39 -6.93 32.10
CA ASP A 351 9.43 -8.33 32.53
C ASP A 351 10.02 -8.39 33.96
N GLU A 352 9.35 -9.12 34.85
CA GLU A 352 9.75 -9.29 36.26
C GLU A 352 10.55 -10.59 36.49
#